data_AF-A0A1I4ZAZ3-F1
#
_entry.id   AF-A0A1I4ZAZ3-F1
#
_cell.length_a   1.000
_cell.length_b   1.000
_cell.length_c   1.000
_cell.angle_alpha   90.00
_cell.angle_beta   90.00
_cell.angle_gamma   90.00
#
_symmetry.space_group_name_H-M   'P 1'
#
loop_
_entity.id
_entity.type
_entity.pdbx_description
1 polymer ?
#
loop_
_entity_poly.entity_id
_entity_poly.type
_entity_poly.pdbx_seq_one_letter_code
_entity_poly.pdbx_strand_id
1 'polypeptide(L)'
;MIVAPGFVKQYPRLATWICDNIPKVREKQKVFRAFQKYSQLNEKVSERALQHGNPPTIEYRYLPADNGIFIGNKYPGIVFLSMTICDRFEGSAKDAADPRMHLLIEATLLHEMVHWGDFQDDQQLSAGEQGKAFEKAAYGKDVRQYWGPQSPD
;
A
#
# COMPACT_ATOMS: atom_id res chain seq x y z
N MET A 1 -8.85 5.14 -3.06
CA MET A 1 -8.94 3.82 -2.42
C MET A 1 -10.24 3.65 -1.65
N ILE A 2 -10.74 2.42 -1.52
CA ILE A 2 -11.91 2.04 -0.72
C ILE A 2 -11.46 1.00 0.29
N VAL A 3 -11.64 1.20 1.59
CA VAL A 3 -11.38 0.12 2.56
C VAL A 3 -12.62 -0.78 2.59
N ALA A 4 -12.45 -2.07 2.31
CA ALA A 4 -13.57 -2.98 2.15
C ALA A 4 -14.44 -3.11 3.43
N PRO A 5 -15.75 -3.34 3.32
CA PRO A 5 -16.62 -3.45 4.49
C PRO A 5 -16.19 -4.56 5.47
N GLY A 6 -15.71 -5.69 4.96
CA GLY A 6 -15.16 -6.78 5.78
C GLY A 6 -13.91 -6.34 6.54
N PHE A 7 -13.01 -5.62 5.88
CA PHE A 7 -11.85 -4.99 6.50
C PHE A 7 -12.26 -4.01 7.60
N VAL A 8 -13.19 -3.08 7.34
CA VAL A 8 -13.66 -2.10 8.33
C VAL A 8 -14.24 -2.78 9.57
N LYS A 9 -14.99 -3.87 9.38
CA LYS A 9 -15.58 -4.63 10.49
C LYS A 9 -14.52 -5.35 11.33
N GLN A 10 -13.51 -5.94 10.70
CA GLN A 10 -12.50 -6.75 11.37
C GLN A 10 -11.37 -5.91 11.97
N TYR A 11 -10.97 -4.83 11.30
CA TYR A 11 -9.82 -3.99 11.61
C TYR A 11 -10.20 -2.49 11.62
N PRO A 12 -11.13 -2.07 12.49
CA PRO A 12 -11.67 -0.70 12.47
C PRO A 12 -10.62 0.38 12.78
N ARG A 13 -9.65 0.11 13.68
CA ARG A 13 -8.60 1.08 14.00
C ARG A 13 -7.67 1.26 12.80
N LEU A 14 -7.26 0.16 12.17
CA LEU A 14 -6.42 0.22 10.98
C LEU A 14 -7.16 0.85 9.79
N ALA A 15 -8.44 0.52 9.58
CA ALA A 15 -9.25 1.12 8.52
C ALA A 15 -9.34 2.64 8.67
N THR A 16 -9.57 3.13 9.90
CA THR A 16 -9.57 4.57 10.21
C THR A 16 -8.21 5.19 9.91
N TRP A 17 -7.13 4.56 10.37
CA TRP A 17 -5.78 5.04 10.12
C TRP A 17 -5.48 5.12 8.62
N ILE A 18 -5.86 4.12 7.82
CA ILE A 18 -5.69 4.10 6.37
C ILE A 18 -6.43 5.29 5.74
N CYS A 19 -7.72 5.44 6.04
CA CYS A 19 -8.55 6.54 5.52
C CYS A 19 -8.03 7.93 5.89
N ASP A 20 -7.44 8.08 7.08
CA ASP A 20 -6.95 9.37 7.56
C ASP A 20 -5.53 9.72 7.09
N ASN A 21 -4.69 8.72 6.78
CA ASN A 21 -3.26 8.95 6.55
C ASN A 21 -2.82 8.74 5.11
N ILE A 22 -3.37 7.78 4.37
CA ILE A 22 -2.98 7.57 2.96
C ILE A 22 -3.31 8.79 2.08
N PRO A 23 -4.47 9.49 2.22
CA PRO A 23 -4.72 10.68 1.43
C PRO A 23 -3.71 11.82 1.65
N LYS A 24 -3.07 11.88 2.83
CA LYS A 24 -2.06 12.90 3.16
C LYS A 24 -0.75 12.71 2.39
N VAL A 25 -0.55 11.57 1.71
CA VAL A 25 0.61 11.34 0.84
C VAL A 25 0.73 12.42 -0.24
N ARG A 26 -0.38 13.03 -0.70
CA ARG A 26 -0.37 14.17 -1.63
C ARG A 26 0.43 15.38 -1.12
N GLU A 27 0.52 15.54 0.19
CA GLU A 27 1.27 16.62 0.85
C GLU A 27 2.77 16.29 0.92
N LYS A 28 3.11 15.00 0.85
CA LYS A 28 4.49 14.49 0.80
C LYS A 28 4.98 14.49 -0.65
N GLN A 29 5.31 15.67 -1.19
CA GLN A 29 5.67 15.87 -2.60
C GLN A 29 6.67 14.84 -3.16
N LYS A 30 7.70 14.46 -2.39
CA LYS A 30 8.67 13.42 -2.78
C LYS A 30 7.99 12.06 -2.99
N VAL A 31 7.17 11.62 -2.05
CA VAL A 31 6.46 10.33 -2.09
C VAL A 31 5.40 10.35 -3.19
N PHE A 32 4.62 11.44 -3.28
CA PHE A 32 3.56 11.57 -4.28
C PHE A 32 4.09 11.54 -5.71
N ARG A 33 5.19 12.27 -6.00
CA ARG A 33 5.81 12.26 -7.33
C ARG A 33 6.41 10.89 -7.68
N ALA A 34 6.98 10.19 -6.70
CA ALA A 34 7.43 8.82 -6.91
C ALA A 34 6.24 7.91 -7.23
N PHE A 35 5.16 8.00 -6.46
CA PHE A 35 3.93 7.24 -6.70
C PHE A 35 3.39 7.47 -8.12
N GLN A 36 3.24 8.74 -8.54
CA GLN A 36 2.81 9.09 -9.91
C GLN A 36 3.71 8.45 -10.97
N LYS A 37 5.03 8.62 -10.84
CA LYS A 37 6.01 8.13 -11.81
C LYS A 37 5.93 6.61 -11.98
N TYR A 38 5.89 5.86 -10.88
CA TYR A 38 6.00 4.40 -10.94
C TYR A 38 4.65 3.71 -11.13
N SER A 39 3.55 4.35 -10.76
CA SER A 39 2.19 3.86 -11.08
C SER A 39 1.78 4.16 -12.53
N GLN A 40 2.55 4.95 -13.27
CA GLN A 40 2.20 5.44 -14.61
C GLN A 40 0.87 6.21 -14.69
N LEU A 41 0.31 6.61 -13.54
CA LEU A 41 -0.93 7.37 -13.48
C LEU A 41 -0.66 8.86 -13.69
N ASN A 42 -1.56 9.53 -14.40
CA ASN A 42 -1.56 10.99 -14.45
C ASN A 42 -1.98 11.57 -13.09
N GLU A 43 -1.67 12.85 -12.87
CA GLU A 43 -1.85 13.53 -11.59
C GLU A 43 -3.26 13.40 -11.02
N LYS A 44 -4.30 13.68 -11.81
CA LYS A 44 -5.70 13.60 -11.34
C LYS A 44 -6.09 12.19 -10.93
N VAL A 45 -5.60 11.18 -11.65
CA VAL A 45 -5.90 9.78 -11.33
C VAL A 45 -5.12 9.35 -10.08
N SER A 46 -3.85 9.76 -9.93
CA SER A 46 -3.07 9.50 -8.72
C SER A 46 -3.70 10.13 -7.47
N GLU A 47 -4.18 11.37 -7.55
CA GLU A 47 -4.87 12.02 -6.43
C GLU A 47 -6.13 11.25 -6.02
N ARG A 48 -6.96 10.87 -7.01
CA ARG A 48 -8.18 10.10 -6.77
C ARG A 48 -7.85 8.73 -6.17
N ALA A 49 -6.82 8.04 -6.68
CA ALA A 49 -6.41 6.73 -6.19
C ALA A 49 -6.07 6.74 -4.69
N LEU A 50 -5.53 7.84 -4.17
CA LEU A 50 -5.21 8.01 -2.74
C LEU A 50 -6.40 8.44 -1.89
N GLN A 51 -7.43 9.05 -2.49
CA GLN A 51 -8.62 9.54 -1.78
C GLN A 51 -9.63 8.43 -1.48
N HIS A 52 -10.29 8.52 -0.33
CA HIS A 52 -11.34 7.58 0.04
C HIS A 52 -12.51 7.61 -0.98
N GLY A 53 -13.09 6.44 -1.27
CA GLY A 53 -14.25 6.30 -2.18
C GLY A 53 -13.90 6.05 -3.64
N ASN A 54 -12.62 5.96 -3.98
CA ASN A 54 -12.14 5.70 -5.35
C ASN A 54 -11.39 4.35 -5.41
N PRO A 55 -11.27 3.68 -6.56
CA PRO A 55 -10.40 2.50 -6.66
C PRO A 55 -8.92 2.81 -6.33
N PRO A 56 -8.12 1.81 -5.93
CA PRO A 56 -8.49 0.40 -5.74
C PRO A 56 -9.20 0.14 -4.39
N THR A 57 -9.79 -1.06 -4.25
CA THR A 57 -10.27 -1.56 -2.96
C THR A 57 -9.10 -2.15 -2.16
N ILE A 58 -9.02 -1.81 -0.88
CA ILE A 58 -8.07 -2.35 0.08
C ILE A 58 -8.76 -3.46 0.87
N GLU A 59 -8.18 -4.66 0.81
CA GLU A 59 -8.63 -5.84 1.54
C GLU A 59 -7.44 -6.45 2.31
N TYR A 60 -7.69 -7.41 3.18
CA TYR A 60 -6.64 -8.19 3.84
C TYR A 60 -6.59 -9.62 3.29
N ARG A 61 -5.41 -10.25 3.38
CA ARG A 61 -5.22 -11.66 3.01
C ARG A 61 -4.15 -12.30 3.89
N TYR A 62 -4.27 -13.60 4.13
CA TYR A 62 -3.18 -14.37 4.71
C TYR A 62 -2.00 -14.43 3.72
N LEU A 63 -0.89 -13.81 4.09
CA LEU A 63 0.35 -13.74 3.31
C LEU A 63 1.51 -14.19 4.22
N PRO A 64 2.07 -15.39 4.01
CA PRO A 64 3.06 -15.96 4.94
C PRO A 64 4.43 -15.26 4.89
N ALA A 65 4.80 -14.67 3.74
CA ALA A 65 6.11 -14.06 3.53
C ALA A 65 6.06 -12.61 3.04
N ASP A 66 4.88 -12.12 2.65
CA ASP A 66 4.70 -10.81 2.03
C ASP A 66 3.89 -9.87 2.94
N ASN A 67 4.22 -8.59 2.90
CA ASN A 67 3.50 -7.55 3.63
C ASN A 67 2.20 -7.14 2.92
N GLY A 68 2.17 -7.26 1.59
CA GLY A 68 1.02 -6.98 0.75
C GLY A 68 1.18 -7.64 -0.61
N ILE A 69 0.11 -7.65 -1.41
CA ILE A 69 0.15 -8.13 -2.79
C ILE A 69 -0.97 -7.51 -3.63
N PHE A 70 -0.64 -7.12 -4.85
CA PHE A 70 -1.58 -6.90 -5.94
C PHE A 70 -1.50 -8.05 -6.95
N ILE A 71 -2.65 -8.57 -7.41
CA ILE A 71 -2.71 -9.67 -8.39
C ILE A 71 -3.65 -9.27 -9.53
N GLY A 72 -3.13 -8.51 -10.51
CA GLY A 72 -3.94 -7.93 -11.59
C GLY A 72 -4.84 -8.93 -12.32
N ASN A 73 -4.31 -10.09 -12.70
CA ASN A 73 -5.05 -11.09 -13.48
C ASN A 73 -6.19 -11.78 -12.70
N LYS A 74 -6.19 -11.71 -11.36
CA LYS A 74 -7.18 -12.41 -10.52
C LYS A 74 -8.08 -11.44 -9.76
N TYR A 75 -7.52 -10.31 -9.33
CA TYR A 75 -8.18 -9.30 -8.51
C TYR A 75 -7.77 -7.89 -8.99
N PRO A 76 -8.13 -7.47 -10.22
CA PRO A 76 -7.63 -6.26 -10.86
C PRO A 76 -7.99 -4.96 -10.13
N GLY A 77 -8.97 -5.00 -9.22
CA GLY A 77 -9.39 -3.86 -8.41
C GLY A 77 -9.05 -3.96 -6.94
N ILE A 78 -8.25 -4.95 -6.50
CA ILE A 78 -8.00 -5.20 -5.07
C ILE A 78 -6.51 -5.21 -4.77
N VAL A 79 -6.11 -4.38 -3.80
CA VAL A 79 -4.81 -4.41 -3.13
C VAL A 79 -4.97 -5.12 -1.79
N PHE A 80 -4.15 -6.14 -1.54
CA PHE A 80 -4.19 -6.90 -0.29
C PHE A 80 -3.08 -6.45 0.66
N LEU A 81 -3.43 -6.24 1.93
CA LEU A 81 -2.49 -6.12 3.04
C LEU A 81 -2.42 -7.45 3.82
N SER A 82 -1.26 -7.81 4.34
CA SER A 82 -1.09 -9.03 5.13
C SER A 82 -1.91 -8.98 6.42
N MET A 83 -2.61 -10.08 6.72
CA MET A 83 -3.32 -10.26 8.00
C MET A 83 -2.40 -10.06 9.19
N THR A 84 -1.14 -10.48 9.12
CA THR A 84 -0.18 -10.30 10.23
C THR A 84 0.03 -8.82 10.57
N ILE A 85 0.09 -7.94 9.57
CA ILE A 85 0.20 -6.49 9.79
C ILE A 85 -1.11 -5.96 10.37
N CYS A 86 -2.25 -6.41 9.83
CA CYS A 86 -3.57 -6.01 10.29
C CYS A 86 -3.79 -6.37 11.76
N ASP A 87 -3.53 -7.61 12.13
CA ASP A 87 -3.68 -8.15 13.48
C ASP A 87 -2.76 -7.41 14.48
N ARG A 88 -1.53 -7.10 14.08
CA ARG A 88 -0.59 -6.36 14.95
C ARG A 88 -1.01 -4.92 15.18
N PHE A 89 -1.39 -4.20 14.11
CA PHE A 89 -1.86 -2.83 14.25
C PHE A 89 -3.15 -2.77 15.08
N GLU A 90 -4.11 -3.65 14.79
CA GLU A 90 -5.40 -3.65 15.45
C GLU A 90 -5.29 -4.09 16.92
N GLY A 91 -4.51 -5.14 17.20
CA GLY A 91 -4.42 -5.77 18.51
C GLY A 91 -3.43 -5.13 19.50
N SER A 92 -2.51 -4.28 19.05
CA SER A 92 -1.50 -3.66 19.91
C SER A 92 -1.55 -2.14 19.85
N ALA A 93 -1.92 -1.50 20.96
CA ALA A 93 -1.88 -0.04 21.09
C ALA A 93 -0.46 0.52 20.88
N LYS A 94 0.57 -0.24 21.30
CA LYS A 94 1.98 0.11 21.09
C LYS A 94 2.34 0.09 19.60
N ASP A 95 2.01 -0.97 18.88
CA ASP A 95 2.33 -1.08 17.45
C ASP A 95 1.51 -0.06 16.64
N ALA A 96 0.25 0.19 17.01
CA ALA A 96 -0.59 1.22 16.40
C ALA A 96 -0.09 2.65 16.62
N ALA A 97 0.68 2.91 17.68
CA ALA A 97 1.30 4.21 17.94
C ALA A 97 2.72 4.32 17.38
N ASP A 98 3.29 3.21 16.87
CA ASP A 98 4.67 3.17 16.40
C ASP A 98 4.80 3.78 15.00
N PRO A 99 5.59 4.86 14.82
CA PRO A 99 5.81 5.47 13.50
C PRO A 99 6.40 4.51 12.47
N ARG A 100 7.07 3.44 12.92
CA ARG A 100 7.66 2.42 12.06
C ARG A 100 6.60 1.49 11.48
N MET A 101 5.55 1.22 12.25
CA MET A 101 4.37 0.51 11.77
C MET A 101 3.59 1.36 10.76
N HIS A 102 3.45 2.66 11.04
CA HIS A 102 2.82 3.63 10.12
C HIS A 102 3.55 3.66 8.77
N LEU A 103 4.88 3.76 8.80
CA LEU A 103 5.70 3.74 7.59
C LEU A 103 5.56 2.40 6.84
N LEU A 104 5.54 1.28 7.55
CA LEU A 104 5.38 -0.04 6.92
C LEU A 104 4.04 -0.12 6.17
N ILE A 105 2.94 0.26 6.81
CA ILE A 105 1.60 0.20 6.20
C ILE A 105 1.51 1.16 5.01
N GLU A 106 1.97 2.41 5.17
CA GLU A 106 1.99 3.38 4.08
C GLU A 106 2.78 2.88 2.88
N ALA A 107 4.04 2.45 3.10
CA ALA A 107 4.90 1.98 2.03
C ALA A 107 4.33 0.74 1.35
N THR A 108 3.82 -0.22 2.12
CA THR A 108 3.23 -1.45 1.58
C THR A 108 2.01 -1.16 0.73
N LEU A 109 1.06 -0.33 1.21
CA LEU A 109 -0.13 0.00 0.43
C LEU A 109 0.23 0.77 -0.84
N LEU A 110 1.13 1.75 -0.75
CA LEU A 110 1.56 2.52 -1.92
C LEU A 110 2.34 1.66 -2.93
N HIS A 111 3.13 0.69 -2.44
CA HIS A 111 3.82 -0.29 -3.28
C HIS A 111 2.83 -1.07 -4.14
N GLU A 112 1.82 -1.66 -3.50
CA GLU A 112 0.84 -2.47 -4.23
C GLU A 112 -0.09 -1.60 -5.09
N MET A 113 -0.38 -0.36 -4.66
CA MET A 113 -1.12 0.61 -5.47
C MET A 113 -0.33 1.09 -6.69
N VAL A 114 1.02 1.10 -6.63
CA VAL A 114 1.88 1.33 -7.79
C VAL A 114 1.68 0.23 -8.82
N HIS A 115 1.73 -1.03 -8.40
CA HIS A 115 1.44 -2.17 -9.29
C HIS A 115 0.01 -2.12 -9.84
N TRP A 116 -0.96 -1.74 -9.01
CA TRP A 116 -2.34 -1.54 -9.47
C TRP A 116 -2.46 -0.46 -10.55
N GLY A 117 -1.79 0.68 -10.34
CA GLY A 117 -1.80 1.79 -11.29
C GLY A 117 -1.15 1.44 -12.62
N ASP A 118 0.02 0.79 -12.56
CA ASP A 118 0.75 0.29 -13.74
C ASP A 118 -0.12 -0.68 -14.55
N PHE A 119 -0.90 -1.52 -13.87
CA PHE A 119 -1.83 -2.45 -14.50
C PHE A 119 -3.05 -1.78 -15.17
N GLN A 120 -3.41 -0.54 -14.82
CA GLN A 120 -4.63 0.10 -15.38
C GLN A 120 -4.49 0.49 -16.86
N ASP A 121 -3.26 0.72 -17.34
CA ASP A 121 -3.04 1.20 -18.72
C ASP A 121 -3.16 0.05 -19.73
N ASP A 122 -2.30 -0.97 -19.60
CA ASP A 122 -2.19 -2.07 -20.57
C ASP A 122 -2.75 -3.41 -20.09
N GLN A 123 -3.35 -3.48 -18.89
CA GLN A 123 -3.74 -4.74 -18.24
C GLN A 123 -2.60 -5.77 -18.16
N GLN A 124 -1.38 -5.26 -18.16
CA GLN A 124 -0.15 -6.02 -18.00
C GLN A 124 0.71 -5.26 -17.00
N LEU A 125 1.35 -5.99 -16.10
CA LEU A 125 2.37 -5.40 -15.25
C LEU A 125 3.64 -5.24 -16.10
N SER A 126 4.21 -4.04 -16.06
CA SER A 126 5.52 -3.76 -16.63
C SER A 126 6.55 -4.76 -16.07
N ALA A 127 7.50 -5.20 -16.89
CA ALA A 127 8.55 -6.10 -16.43
C ALA A 127 9.37 -5.44 -15.29
N GLY A 128 9.34 -6.03 -14.08
CA GLY A 128 10.12 -5.60 -12.92
C GLY A 128 9.29 -5.39 -11.64
N GLU A 129 9.95 -4.89 -10.59
CA GLU A 129 9.32 -4.57 -9.30
C GLU A 129 9.17 -3.03 -9.16
N GLN A 130 8.20 -2.45 -9.87
CA GLN A 130 7.97 -0.99 -9.85
C GLN A 130 7.73 -0.46 -8.44
N GLY A 131 7.04 -1.23 -7.59
CA GLY A 131 6.88 -0.89 -6.18
C GLY A 131 8.21 -0.78 -5.42
N LYS A 132 9.22 -1.62 -5.69
CA LYS A 132 10.55 -1.48 -5.05
C LYS A 132 11.29 -0.25 -5.54
N ALA A 133 11.17 0.07 -6.84
CA ALA A 133 11.74 1.28 -7.41
C ALA A 133 11.07 2.54 -6.82
N PHE A 134 9.75 2.49 -6.63
CA PHE A 134 8.97 3.49 -5.90
C PHE A 134 9.51 3.67 -4.48
N GLU A 135 9.68 2.61 -3.70
CA GLU A 135 10.14 2.71 -2.32
C GLU A 135 11.54 3.34 -2.22
N LYS A 136 12.46 2.96 -3.11
CA LYS A 136 13.78 3.60 -3.21
C LYS A 136 13.67 5.09 -3.52
N ALA A 137 12.79 5.49 -4.44
CA ALA A 137 12.61 6.89 -4.79
C ALA A 137 11.91 7.70 -3.68
N ALA A 138 10.90 7.13 -3.03
CA ALA A 138 10.09 7.78 -2.00
C ALA A 138 10.83 7.84 -0.64
N TYR A 139 11.35 6.69 -0.20
CA TYR A 139 11.85 6.48 1.16
C TYR A 139 13.38 6.26 1.22
N GLY A 140 14.04 6.11 0.08
CA GLY A 140 15.50 5.91 0.00
C GLY A 140 15.94 4.47 0.24
N LYS A 141 15.02 3.53 0.48
CA LYS A 141 15.29 2.12 0.78
C LYS A 141 14.05 1.26 0.54
N ASP A 142 14.23 -0.05 0.50
CA ASP A 142 13.13 -1.03 0.58
C ASP A 142 12.61 -1.07 2.03
N VAL A 143 11.33 -0.77 2.22
CA VAL A 143 10.69 -0.69 3.56
C VAL A 143 10.28 -2.07 4.05
N ARG A 144 10.19 -3.09 3.18
CA ARG A 144 9.81 -4.46 3.56
C ARG A 144 10.72 -5.07 4.63
N GLN A 145 11.95 -4.56 4.77
CA GLN A 145 12.96 -5.02 5.73
C GLN A 145 12.65 -4.73 7.22
N TYR A 146 11.57 -4.02 7.56
CA TYR A 146 11.38 -3.56 8.94
C TYR A 146 10.85 -4.64 9.92
N TRP A 147 10.13 -5.66 9.44
CA TRP A 147 9.45 -6.64 10.31
C TRP A 147 9.59 -8.12 9.87
N GLY A 148 10.53 -8.45 8.99
CA GLY A 148 10.89 -9.82 8.59
C GLY A 148 12.38 -10.10 8.76
N PRO A 149 12.84 -11.36 8.65
CA PRO A 149 14.27 -11.66 8.64
C PRO A 149 14.95 -10.87 7.52
N GLN A 150 16.13 -10.31 7.82
CA GLN A 150 16.93 -9.59 6.82
C GLN A 150 17.17 -10.52 5.62
N SER A 151 16.82 -10.07 4.42
CA SER A 151 17.28 -10.72 3.21
C SER A 151 18.81 -10.59 3.16
N PRO A 152 19.55 -11.67 2.88
CA PRO A 152 20.98 -11.55 2.64
C PRO A 152 21.23 -10.70 1.39
N ASP A 153 22.21 -9.80 1.50
CA ASP A 153 22.71 -8.95 0.40
C ASP A 153 23.21 -9.76 -0.80
#